data_AF-A0A537J1M1-F1
#
_entry.id   AF-A0A537J1M1-F1
#
_cell.length_a   1.000
_cell.length_b   1.000
_cell.length_c   1.000
_cell.angle_alpha   90.00
_cell.angle_beta   90.00
_cell.angle_gamma   90.00
#
_symmetry.space_group_name_H-M   'P 1'
#
loop_
_entity.id
_entity.type
_entity.pdbx_description
1 polymer ?
#
loop_
_entity_poly.entity_id
_entity_poly.type
_entity_poly.pdbx_seq_one_letter_code
_entity_poly.pdbx_strand_id
1 'polypeptide(L)' 'EREASRIPGSLHIPLQHLLERIGEVPCGPRTVVVHCASGYRSSIAASLLERHGVPDVADLVGGMAAWNASNLPAA' A
#
# COMPACT_ATOMS: atom_id res chain seq x y z
N GLU A 1 -8.53 10.94 2.39
CA GLU A 1 -8.61 9.45 2.34
C GLU A 1 -8.16 8.83 3.66
N ARG A 2 -6.87 8.92 4.04
CA ARG A 2 -6.34 8.26 5.24
C ARG A 2 -7.04 8.62 6.56
N GLU A 3 -7.46 9.87 6.73
CA GLU A 3 -8.16 10.32 7.95
C GLU A 3 -9.58 9.76 8.06
N ALA A 4 -10.20 9.38 6.94
CA ALA A 4 -11.54 8.80 6.93
C ALA A 4 -11.54 7.30 7.19
N SER A 5 -10.52 6.59 6.69
CA SER A 5 -10.39 5.14 6.86
C SER A 5 -8.99 4.67 6.47
N ARG A 6 -8.38 3.84 7.30
CA ARG A 6 -7.09 3.19 7.01
C ARG A 6 -6.98 1.81 7.67
N ILE A 7 -6.14 0.96 7.08
CA ILE A 7 -5.74 -0.30 7.73
C ILE A 7 -4.88 0.04 8.96
N PRO A 8 -5.22 -0.46 10.17
CA PRO A 8 -4.42 -0.22 11.37
C PRO A 8 -2.97 -0.68 11.19
N GLY A 9 -2.02 0.13 11.65
CA GLY A 9 -0.59 -0.17 11.49
C GLY A 9 -0.01 0.08 10.09
N SER A 10 -0.81 0.54 9.12
CA SER A 10 -0.32 0.85 7.77
C SER A 10 0.60 2.08 7.74
N LEU A 11 1.69 1.97 6.99
CA LEU A 11 2.62 3.07 6.69
C LEU A 11 2.00 4.05 5.68
N HIS A 12 2.13 5.36 5.92
CA HIS A 12 1.62 6.37 4.98
C HIS A 12 2.70 6.90 4.06
N ILE A 13 2.71 6.40 2.83
CA ILE A 13 3.53 6.95 1.75
C ILE A 13 2.63 7.22 0.55
N PRO A 14 2.26 8.48 0.29
CA PRO A 14 1.54 8.84 -0.94
C PRO A 14 2.36 8.48 -2.17
N LEU A 15 1.70 8.04 -3.25
CA LEU A 15 2.36 7.58 -4.47
C LEU A 15 3.37 8.62 -5.03
N GLN A 16 3.01 9.91 -5.01
CA GLN A 16 3.89 10.96 -5.52
C GLN A 16 5.21 11.12 -4.72
N HIS A 17 5.27 10.64 -3.48
CA HIS A 17 6.46 10.68 -2.63
C HIS A 17 7.13 9.31 -2.47
N LEU A 18 6.62 8.28 -3.17
CA LEU A 18 7.06 6.90 -2.96
C LEU A 18 8.55 6.71 -3.26
N LEU A 19 9.04 7.28 -4.35
CA LEU A 19 10.44 7.14 -4.75
C LEU A 19 11.38 7.92 -3.83
N GLU A 20 10.97 9.11 -3.39
CA GLU A 20 11.72 9.94 -2.45
C GLU A 20 11.84 9.27 -1.07
N ARG A 21 10.82 8.51 -0.68
CA ARG A 21 10.69 7.86 0.64
C ARG A 21 10.85 6.35 0.60
N ILE A 22 11.44 5.82 -0.47
CA ILE A 22 11.50 4.37 -0.68
C ILE A 22 12.29 3.63 0.41
N GLY A 23 13.26 4.30 1.05
CA GLY A 23 14.00 3.76 2.18
C GLY A 23 13.17 3.54 3.46
N GLU A 24 11.94 4.07 3.53
CA GLU A 24 11.01 3.81 4.62
C GLU A 24 10.23 2.50 4.43
N VAL A 25 10.23 1.95 3.21
CA VAL A 25 9.56 0.68 2.92
C VAL A 25 10.35 -0.46 3.56
N PRO A 26 9.73 -1.31 4.38
CA PRO A 26 10.44 -2.41 5.02
C PRO A 26 11.04 -3.38 3.99
N CYS A 27 12.36 -3.47 3.94
CA CYS A 27 13.07 -4.50 3.17
C CYS A 27 13.37 -5.67 4.11
N GLY A 28 12.65 -6.78 3.95
CA GLY A 28 12.81 -7.96 4.81
C GLY A 28 12.06 -9.18 4.26
N PRO A 29 11.94 -10.27 5.04
CA PRO A 29 11.29 -11.51 4.59
C PRO A 29 9.75 -11.42 4.53
N ARG A 30 9.17 -10.25 4.80
CA ARG A 30 7.72 -10.05 4.83
C ARG A 30 7.27 -9.43 3.52
N THR A 31 6.13 -9.90 3.02
CA THR A 31 5.43 -9.30 1.89
C THR A 31 5.04 -7.85 2.18
N VAL A 32 5.38 -6.95 1.27
CA VAL A 32 4.92 -5.57 1.29
C VAL A 32 3.58 -5.50 0.57
N VAL A 33 2.50 -5.30 1.32
CA VAL A 33 1.16 -5.10 0.73
C VAL A 33 0.89 -3.61 0.57
N VAL A 34 0.63 -3.18 -0.67
CA VAL A 34 0.25 -1.80 -0.99
C VAL A 34 -1.25 -1.68 -1.21
N HIS A 35 -1.82 -0.52 -0.87
CA HIS A 35 -3.22 -0.23 -1.12
C HIS A 35 -3.42 1.28 -1.37
N CYS A 36 -4.51 1.61 -2.07
CA CYS A 36 -5.02 2.97 -2.17
C CYS A 36 -6.54 2.95 -1.95
N ALA A 37 -7.29 3.94 -2.44
CA ALA A 37 -8.74 3.93 -2.32
C ALA A 37 -9.41 2.76 -3.08
N SER A 38 -8.95 2.48 -4.32
CA SER A 38 -9.66 1.60 -5.27
C SER A 38 -8.76 0.59 -6.03
N GLY A 39 -7.44 0.64 -5.87
CA GLY A 39 -6.46 -0.24 -6.54
C GLY A 39 -5.58 0.44 -7.60
N TYR A 40 -6.03 1.53 -8.25
CA TYR A 40 -5.29 2.12 -9.37
C TYR A 40 -3.91 2.69 -9.00
N ARG A 41 -3.81 3.43 -7.89
CA ARG A 41 -2.52 4.01 -7.44
C ARG A 41 -1.61 2.96 -6.82
N SER A 42 -2.18 1.93 -6.21
CA SER A 42 -1.41 0.87 -5.55
C SER A 42 -0.81 -0.12 -6.54
N SER A 43 -1.44 -0.37 -7.69
CA SER A 43 -0.81 -1.14 -8.76
C SER A 43 0.43 -0.44 -9.34
N ILE A 44 0.38 0.90 -9.50
CA ILE A 44 1.55 1.70 -9.90
C ILE A 44 2.63 1.63 -8.80
N ALA A 45 2.24 1.78 -7.53
CA ALA A 45 3.16 1.68 -6.41
C ALA A 45 3.86 0.31 -6.38
N ALA A 46 3.13 -0.79 -6.60
CA ALA A 46 3.67 -2.14 -6.61
C ALA A 46 4.77 -2.29 -7.68
N SER A 47 4.47 -1.89 -8.92
CA SER A 47 5.43 -1.91 -10.02
C SER A 47 6.68 -1.06 -9.74
N LEU A 48 6.52 0.10 -9.09
CA LEU A 48 7.64 0.93 -8.69
C LEU A 48 8.50 0.24 -7.62
N LEU A 49 7.90 -0.39 -6.61
CA LEU A 49 8.63 -1.09 -5.55
C LEU A 49 9.41 -2.29 -6.08
N GLU A 50 8.78 -3.11 -6.91
CA GLU A 50 9.43 -4.24 -7.58
C GLU A 50 10.64 -3.79 -8.41
N ARG A 51 10.47 -2.72 -9.21
CA ARG A 51 11.54 -2.15 -10.03
C ARG A 51 12.74 -1.66 -9.21
N HIS A 52 12.50 -1.24 -7.96
CA HIS A 52 13.54 -0.77 -7.05
C HIS A 52 14.06 -1.85 -6.10
N GLY A 53 13.74 -3.13 -6.37
CA GLY A 53 14.33 -4.26 -5.67
C GLY A 53 13.64 -4.65 -4.37
N VAL A 54 12.40 -4.21 -4.13
CA VAL A 54 11.58 -4.79 -3.05
C VAL A 54 11.18 -6.20 -3.48
N PRO A 55 11.60 -7.25 -2.74
CA PRO A 55 11.60 -8.61 -3.28
C PRO A 55 10.22 -9.27 -3.31
N ASP A 56 9.30 -8.86 -2.45
CA ASP A 56 7.98 -9.47 -2.31
C ASP A 56 6.92 -8.38 -2.09
N VAL A 57 6.15 -8.09 -3.13
CA VAL A 57 5.17 -7.01 -3.18
C VAL A 57 3.82 -7.55 -3.64
N ALA A 58 2.75 -7.16 -2.97
CA ALA A 58 1.38 -7.51 -3.34
C ALA A 58 0.49 -6.27 -3.35
N ASP A 59 -0.47 -6.22 -4.27
CA ASP A 59 -1.49 -5.16 -4.32
C ASP A 59 -2.81 -5.66 -3.71
N LEU A 60 -3.37 -4.87 -2.79
CA LEU A 60 -4.72 -5.13 -2.26
C LEU A 60 -5.76 -4.75 -3.33
N VAL A 61 -6.24 -5.76 -4.05
CA VAL A 61 -7.27 -5.60 -5.09
C VAL A 61 -8.51 -4.90 -4.52
N GLY A 62 -8.94 -3.83 -5.20
CA GLY A 62 -10.07 -3.00 -4.78
C GLY A 62 -9.77 -2.01 -3.65
N GLY A 63 -8.55 -2.02 -3.10
CA GLY A 63 -8.07 -1.05 -2.11
C GLY A 63 -8.92 -0.97 -0.84
N MET A 64 -8.95 0.22 -0.22
CA MET A 64 -9.75 0.49 0.97
C MET A 64 -11.25 0.28 0.75
N ALA A 65 -11.76 0.48 -0.47
CA ALA A 65 -13.17 0.23 -0.77
C ALA A 65 -13.54 -1.25 -0.56
N ALA A 66 -12.72 -2.18 -1.06
CA ALA A 66 -12.93 -3.62 -0.85
C ALA A 66 -12.71 -4.04 0.61
N TRP A 67 -11.73 -3.46 1.28
CA TRP A 67 -11.49 -3.69 2.71
C TRP A 67 -12.72 -3.33 3.55
N ASN A 68 -13.27 -2.14 3.34
CA ASN A 68 -14.44 -1.64 4.05
C ASN A 68 -15.70 -2.44 3.72
N ALA A 69 -15.90 -2.82 2.45
CA ALA A 69 -17.01 -3.69 2.03
C ALA A 69 -16.94 -5.09 2.68
N SER A 70 -15.75 -5.53 3.07
CA SER A 70 -15.54 -6.82 3.76
C SER A 70 -15.76 -6.75 5.28
N ASN A 71 -16.17 -5.60 5.82
CA ASN A 71 -16.36 -5.37 7.26
C ASN A 71 -15.12 -5.70 8.10
N LEU A 72 -13.92 -5.50 7.54
CA LEU A 72 -12.66 -5.70 8.24
C LEU A 72 -12.33 -4.49 9.13
N PRO A 73 -11.54 -4.66 10.21
CA PRO A 73 -11.16 -3.56 11.08
C PRO A 73 -10.45 -2.43 10.34
N ALA A 74 -10.96 -1.22 10.46
CA ALA A 74 -10.35 0.01 9.96
C ALA A 74 -10.21 1.02 11.11
N ALA A 75 -9.20 1.89 11.01
CA ALA A 75 -8.94 3.00 11.92
C ALA A 75 -9.12 4.35 11.21
#